data_AF-A0A2H5QWY6-F1
#
_entry.id   AF-A0A2H5QWY6-F1
#
_cell.length_a   1.000
_cell.length_b   1.000
_cell.length_c   1.000
_cell.angle_alpha   90.00
_cell.angle_beta   90.00
_cell.angle_gamma   90.00
#
_symmetry.space_group_name_H-M   'P 1'
#
loop_
_entity.id
_entity.type
_entity.pdbx_description
1 polymer ?
#
loop_
_entity_poly.entity_id
_entity_poly.type
_entity_poly.pdbx_seq_one_letter_code
_entity_poly.pdbx_strand_id
1 'polypeptide(L)'
;MKETLWLHFQKKFKLSLKCKSQVLKWMRVASRNFRSELTTEFVLPNKDDRKSLRLPPIEYPSIKKEDWKLFVDKVLSEQFQEKSKKAKGKRAKNAYNHRLGSTRYGGMLYRNKKESGVSEREIDRSEAWLMARVDRDGKYASDVTPIAEKINELKS
;
A
#
# COMPACT_ATOMS: atom_id res chain seq x y z
N MET A 1 -1.77 22.38 6.15
CA MET A 1 -2.49 21.47 5.22
C MET A 1 -3.24 20.35 5.93
N LYS A 2 -2.60 19.42 6.67
CA LYS A 2 -3.32 18.32 7.36
C LYS A 2 -4.36 18.84 8.37
N GLU A 3 -4.00 19.81 9.18
CA GLU A 3 -4.91 20.39 10.18
C GLU A 3 -6.06 21.17 9.54
N THR A 4 -5.75 21.97 8.51
CA THR A 4 -6.75 22.69 7.71
C THR A 4 -7.80 21.76 7.10
N LEU A 5 -7.34 20.64 6.52
CA LEU A 5 -8.20 19.61 5.95
C LEU A 5 -9.04 18.93 7.04
N TRP A 6 -8.45 18.61 8.19
CA TRP A 6 -9.17 18.06 9.33
C TRP A 6 -10.29 19.02 9.78
N LEU A 7 -9.99 20.30 10.01
CA LEU A 7 -10.96 21.29 10.45
C LEU A 7 -12.11 21.44 9.45
N HIS A 8 -11.81 21.42 8.16
CA HIS A 8 -12.84 21.46 7.11
C HIS A 8 -13.78 20.25 7.20
N PHE A 9 -13.23 19.03 7.29
CA PHE A 9 -14.03 17.81 7.42
C PHE A 9 -14.79 17.76 8.74
N GLN A 10 -14.17 18.20 9.83
CA GLN A 10 -14.77 18.25 11.15
C GLN A 10 -16.00 19.15 11.15
N LYS A 11 -15.89 20.35 10.57
CA LYS A 11 -17.01 21.30 10.44
C LYS A 11 -18.09 20.77 9.49
N LYS A 12 -17.69 20.25 8.32
CA LYS A 12 -18.62 19.80 7.28
C LYS A 12 -19.45 18.59 7.70
N PHE A 13 -18.83 17.63 8.38
CA PHE A 13 -19.47 16.36 8.76
C PHE A 13 -19.74 16.24 10.27
N LYS A 14 -19.55 17.32 11.04
CA LYS A 14 -19.77 17.37 12.50
C LYS A 14 -19.05 16.23 13.25
N LEU A 15 -17.78 16.02 12.93
CA LEU A 15 -17.00 14.88 13.44
C LEU A 15 -16.43 15.13 14.83
N SER A 16 -16.32 14.08 15.65
CA SER A 16 -15.66 14.14 16.96
C SER A 16 -14.14 14.02 16.84
N LEU A 17 -13.40 14.61 17.79
CA LEU A 17 -11.94 14.48 17.83
C LEU A 17 -11.46 13.02 17.94
N LYS A 18 -12.28 12.12 18.51
CA LYS A 18 -11.97 10.70 18.65
C LYS A 18 -11.72 10.00 17.30
N CYS A 19 -12.34 10.48 16.22
CA CYS A 19 -12.17 9.89 14.89
C CYS A 19 -11.07 10.56 14.04
N LYS A 20 -10.40 11.61 14.54
CA LYS A 20 -9.41 12.41 13.78
C LYS A 20 -8.35 11.54 13.10
N SER A 21 -7.75 10.62 13.84
CA SER A 21 -6.70 9.73 13.32
C SER A 21 -7.21 8.82 12.20
N GLN A 22 -8.42 8.30 12.34
CA GLN A 22 -9.03 7.41 11.35
C GLN A 22 -9.42 8.17 10.07
N VAL A 23 -10.00 9.36 10.22
CA VAL A 23 -10.35 10.23 9.10
C VAL A 23 -9.11 10.64 8.32
N LEU A 24 -8.04 11.09 9.00
CA LEU A 24 -6.78 11.42 8.34
C LEU A 24 -6.16 10.22 7.61
N LYS A 25 -6.32 9.00 8.14
CA LYS A 25 -5.90 7.76 7.47
C LYS A 25 -6.71 7.54 6.19
N TRP A 26 -8.03 7.66 6.23
CA TRP A 26 -8.89 7.55 5.03
C TRP A 26 -8.56 8.62 3.99
N MET A 27 -8.39 9.88 4.40
CA MET A 27 -8.02 10.97 3.49
C MET A 27 -6.70 10.69 2.78
N ARG A 28 -5.71 10.13 3.50
CA ARG A 28 -4.43 9.73 2.89
C ARG A 28 -4.63 8.63 1.83
N VAL A 29 -5.46 7.62 2.13
CA VAL A 29 -5.76 6.53 1.19
C VAL A 29 -6.50 7.07 -0.03
N ALA A 30 -7.56 7.86 0.17
CA ALA A 30 -8.33 8.48 -0.90
C ALA A 30 -7.45 9.35 -1.81
N SER A 31 -6.61 10.22 -1.24
CA SER A 31 -5.70 11.07 -2.01
C SER A 31 -4.69 10.26 -2.83
N ARG A 32 -4.17 9.15 -2.28
CA ARG A 32 -3.27 8.26 -3.01
C ARG A 32 -3.98 7.57 -4.16
N ASN A 33 -5.18 7.04 -3.92
CA ASN A 33 -5.96 6.35 -4.94
C ASN A 33 -6.35 7.30 -6.07
N PHE A 34 -6.83 8.50 -5.73
CA PHE A 34 -7.15 9.55 -6.70
C PHE A 34 -5.96 9.91 -7.61
N ARG A 35 -4.76 10.12 -7.03
CA ARG A 35 -3.55 10.37 -7.83
C ARG A 35 -3.15 9.17 -8.69
N SER A 36 -3.39 7.95 -8.20
CA SER A 36 -3.12 6.73 -8.96
C SER A 36 -4.04 6.65 -10.17
N GLU A 37 -5.33 6.87 -9.99
CA GLU A 37 -6.35 6.89 -11.03
C GLU A 37 -6.05 7.97 -12.08
N LEU A 38 -5.76 9.20 -11.64
CA LEU A 38 -5.33 10.27 -12.56
C LEU A 38 -4.12 9.85 -13.40
N THR A 39 -3.16 9.15 -12.78
CA THR A 39 -1.97 8.66 -13.47
C THR A 39 -2.30 7.57 -14.48
N THR A 40 -3.09 6.56 -14.10
CA THR A 40 -3.35 5.38 -14.93
C THR A 40 -4.34 5.63 -16.04
N GLU A 41 -5.40 6.40 -15.78
CA GLU A 41 -6.50 6.59 -16.73
C GLU A 41 -6.27 7.77 -17.67
N PHE A 42 -5.60 8.84 -17.19
CA PHE A 42 -5.50 10.08 -17.96
C PHE A 42 -4.07 10.41 -18.41
N VAL A 43 -3.07 10.28 -17.52
CA VAL A 43 -1.70 10.72 -17.85
C VAL A 43 -0.92 9.69 -18.67
N LEU A 44 -0.82 8.45 -18.19
CA LEU A 44 0.00 7.42 -18.85
C LEU A 44 -0.50 7.01 -20.24
N PRO A 45 -1.82 6.88 -20.50
CA PRO A 45 -2.32 6.54 -21.83
C PRO A 45 -2.02 7.62 -22.87
N ASN A 46 -1.98 8.88 -22.44
CA ASN A 46 -1.74 10.05 -23.30
C ASN A 46 -0.32 10.62 -23.17
N LYS A 47 0.63 9.84 -22.64
CA LYS A 47 2.00 10.32 -22.35
C LYS A 47 2.71 10.93 -23.58
N ASP A 48 2.40 10.42 -24.77
CA ASP A 48 3.00 10.84 -26.04
C ASP A 48 2.23 12.01 -26.67
N ASP A 49 0.93 12.15 -26.37
CA ASP A 49 0.11 13.29 -26.78
C ASP A 49 0.04 14.37 -25.69
N ARG A 50 1.05 15.23 -25.66
CA ARG A 50 1.06 16.36 -24.71
C ARG A 50 -0.07 17.37 -24.92
N LYS A 51 -0.77 17.36 -26.07
CA LYS A 51 -1.86 18.33 -26.32
C LYS A 51 -3.09 17.96 -25.50
N SER A 52 -3.46 16.68 -25.44
CA SER A 52 -4.58 16.20 -24.60
C SER A 52 -4.33 16.40 -23.11
N LEU A 53 -3.06 16.42 -22.66
CA LEU A 53 -2.69 16.65 -21.26
C LEU A 53 -2.67 18.13 -20.82
N ARG A 54 -3.01 19.09 -21.68
CA ARG A 54 -2.96 20.53 -21.33
C ARG A 54 -4.02 20.96 -20.32
N LEU A 55 -5.12 20.22 -20.24
CA LEU A 55 -6.24 20.49 -19.36
C LEU A 55 -6.51 19.29 -18.46
N PRO A 56 -7.00 19.51 -17.23
CA PRO A 56 -7.43 18.41 -16.38
C PRO A 56 -8.63 17.68 -17.01
N PRO A 57 -8.87 16.42 -16.58
CA PRO A 57 -10.07 15.69 -16.97
C PRO A 57 -11.35 16.44 -16.59
N ILE A 58 -12.36 16.37 -17.46
CA ILE A 58 -13.64 17.09 -17.30
C ILE A 58 -14.39 16.57 -16.05
N GLU A 59 -14.17 15.30 -15.70
CA GLU A 59 -14.71 14.62 -14.52
C GLU A 59 -14.27 15.27 -13.20
N TYR A 60 -13.15 16.01 -13.22
CA TYR A 60 -12.58 16.64 -12.04
C TYR A 60 -12.38 18.15 -12.24
N PRO A 61 -13.49 18.92 -12.37
CA PRO A 61 -13.43 20.36 -12.66
C PRO A 61 -12.80 21.18 -11.53
N SER A 62 -12.67 20.60 -10.32
CA SER A 62 -12.02 21.24 -9.17
C SER A 62 -10.50 21.26 -9.28
N ILE A 63 -9.88 20.53 -10.21
CA ILE A 63 -8.43 20.56 -10.41
C ILE A 63 -8.08 21.84 -11.18
N LYS A 64 -7.22 22.68 -10.60
CA LYS A 64 -6.72 23.87 -11.28
C LYS A 64 -5.76 23.47 -12.40
N LYS A 65 -5.77 24.23 -13.49
CA LYS A 65 -4.92 23.97 -14.66
C LYS A 65 -3.42 23.95 -14.29
N GLU A 66 -3.02 24.81 -13.37
CA GLU A 66 -1.64 24.94 -12.90
C GLU A 66 -1.22 23.70 -12.10
N ASP A 67 -2.10 23.25 -11.19
CA ASP A 67 -1.89 22.04 -10.38
C ASP A 67 -1.85 20.79 -11.26
N TRP A 68 -2.72 20.73 -12.28
CA TRP A 68 -2.72 19.66 -13.27
C TRP A 68 -1.40 19.58 -14.05
N LYS A 69 -0.93 20.73 -14.56
CA LYS A 69 0.35 20.80 -15.27
C LYS A 69 1.51 20.30 -14.39
N LEU A 70 1.61 20.79 -13.15
CA LEU A 70 2.63 20.33 -12.20
C LEU A 70 2.53 18.82 -11.92
N PHE A 71 1.31 18.29 -11.84
CA PHE A 71 1.08 16.87 -11.66
C PHE A 71 1.52 16.04 -12.86
N VAL A 72 1.14 16.44 -14.08
CA VAL A 72 1.56 15.77 -15.33
C VAL A 72 3.07 15.79 -15.48
N ASP A 73 3.71 16.96 -15.31
CA ASP A 73 5.17 17.10 -15.41
C ASP A 73 5.88 16.19 -14.41
N LYS A 74 5.37 16.11 -13.18
CA LYS A 74 5.90 15.20 -12.16
C LYS A 74 5.74 13.74 -12.54
N VAL A 75 4.55 13.32 -13.01
CA VAL A 75 4.28 11.92 -13.37
C VAL A 75 5.13 11.50 -14.57
N LEU A 76 5.32 12.38 -15.54
CA LEU A 76 6.12 12.11 -16.73
C LEU A 76 7.63 12.26 -16.51
N SER A 77 8.06 12.84 -15.39
CA SER A 77 9.48 12.94 -15.06
C SER A 77 10.15 11.56 -14.98
N GLU A 78 11.39 11.48 -15.47
CA GLU A 78 12.18 10.25 -15.45
C GLU A 78 12.35 9.70 -14.03
N GLN A 79 12.63 10.59 -13.06
CA GLN A 79 12.78 10.22 -11.65
C GLN A 79 11.53 9.51 -11.10
N PHE A 80 10.33 9.99 -11.46
CA PHE A 80 9.09 9.36 -11.03
C PHE A 80 8.89 8.00 -11.70
N GLN A 81 9.13 7.92 -13.01
CA GLN A 81 8.98 6.69 -13.79
C GLN A 81 9.95 5.60 -13.33
N GLU A 82 11.22 5.95 -13.09
CA GLU A 82 12.23 5.01 -12.59
C GLU A 82 11.84 4.49 -11.20
N LYS A 83 11.45 5.38 -10.29
CA LYS A 83 11.00 5.01 -8.95
C LYS A 83 9.76 4.10 -8.99
N SER A 84 8.81 4.39 -9.88
CA SER A 84 7.62 3.59 -10.12
C SER A 84 7.99 2.19 -10.65
N LYS A 85 8.84 2.12 -11.68
CA LYS A 85 9.31 0.85 -12.28
C LYS A 85 10.05 0.00 -11.26
N LYS A 86 10.95 0.59 -10.46
CA LYS A 86 11.68 -0.10 -9.39
C LYS A 86 10.74 -0.66 -8.32
N ALA A 87 9.71 0.11 -7.93
CA ALA A 87 8.70 -0.34 -6.98
C ALA A 87 7.85 -1.50 -7.54
N LYS A 88 7.37 -1.39 -8.79
CA LYS A 88 6.64 -2.46 -9.48
C LYS A 88 7.48 -3.73 -9.61
N GLY A 89 8.75 -3.61 -10.00
CA GLY A 89 9.68 -4.73 -10.09
C GLY A 89 9.91 -5.42 -8.74
N LYS A 90 10.06 -4.67 -7.65
CA LYS A 90 10.13 -5.25 -6.29
C LYS A 90 8.84 -5.97 -5.90
N ARG A 91 7.67 -5.41 -6.24
CA ARG A 91 6.37 -6.03 -5.95
C ARG A 91 6.17 -7.33 -6.72
N ALA A 92 6.57 -7.38 -7.99
CA ALA A 92 6.45 -8.57 -8.84
C ALA A 92 7.28 -9.76 -8.32
N LYS A 93 8.42 -9.51 -7.65
CA LYS A 93 9.23 -10.55 -7.02
C LYS A 93 8.60 -11.18 -5.76
N ASN A 94 7.54 -10.59 -5.21
CA ASN A 94 6.86 -11.11 -4.04
C ASN A 94 5.75 -12.09 -4.45
N ALA A 95 6.14 -13.33 -4.77
CA ALA A 95 5.24 -14.39 -5.20
C ALA A 95 4.26 -14.80 -4.07
N TYR A 96 4.80 -15.07 -2.87
CA TYR A 96 4.01 -15.57 -1.75
C TYR A 96 3.71 -14.46 -0.75
N ASN A 97 2.57 -13.79 -0.89
CA ASN A 97 2.18 -12.73 0.03
C ASN A 97 1.89 -13.29 1.45
N HIS A 98 2.35 -12.57 2.47
CA HIS A 98 1.99 -12.89 3.85
C HIS A 98 0.53 -12.50 4.15
N ARG A 99 -0.08 -13.15 5.15
CA ARG A 99 -1.48 -12.95 5.57
C ARG A 99 -1.64 -12.07 6.84
N LEU A 100 -0.54 -11.53 7.34
CA LEU A 100 -0.49 -10.74 8.59
C LEU A 100 -1.18 -9.36 8.55
N GLY A 101 -1.63 -8.90 7.37
CA GLY A 101 -2.22 -7.57 7.21
C GLY A 101 -1.32 -6.44 7.74
N SER A 102 -1.90 -5.53 8.54
CA SER A 102 -1.17 -4.41 9.15
C SER A 102 -0.27 -4.80 10.33
N THR A 103 -0.44 -6.00 10.88
CA THR A 103 0.40 -6.53 11.97
C THR A 103 1.84 -6.65 11.54
N ARG A 104 2.06 -7.13 10.29
CA ARG A 104 3.38 -7.47 9.73
C ARG A 104 4.15 -8.46 10.62
N TYR A 105 5.37 -8.79 10.22
CA TYR A 105 6.25 -9.68 10.98
C TYR A 105 6.51 -9.19 12.40
N GLY A 106 6.88 -7.92 12.59
CA GLY A 106 7.18 -7.39 13.92
C GLY A 106 6.02 -7.51 14.91
N GLY A 107 4.77 -7.27 14.47
CA GLY A 107 3.61 -7.45 15.34
C GLY A 107 3.28 -8.93 15.61
N MET A 108 3.55 -9.82 14.65
CA MET A 108 3.37 -11.27 14.81
C MET A 108 4.39 -11.82 15.82
N LEU A 109 5.67 -11.49 15.64
CA LEU A 109 6.76 -11.95 16.50
C LEU A 109 6.60 -11.40 17.92
N TYR A 110 6.13 -10.15 18.08
CA TYR A 110 5.79 -9.59 19.39
C TYR A 110 4.67 -10.37 20.10
N ARG A 111 3.64 -10.81 19.38
CA ARG A 111 2.57 -11.64 19.98
C ARG A 111 3.08 -13.02 20.37
N ASN A 112 3.82 -13.68 19.48
CA ASN A 112 4.42 -14.98 19.78
C ASN A 112 5.30 -14.92 21.03
N LYS A 113 6.11 -13.86 21.18
CA LYS A 113 6.90 -13.65 22.40
C LYS A 113 6.05 -13.51 23.66
N LYS A 114 4.90 -12.85 23.58
CA LYS A 114 3.98 -12.73 24.72
C LYS A 114 3.27 -14.03 25.06
N GLU A 115 2.91 -14.83 24.06
CA GLU A 115 2.11 -16.04 24.22
C GLU A 115 2.98 -17.25 24.59
N SER A 116 4.15 -17.39 23.98
CA SER A 116 5.02 -18.57 24.12
C SER A 116 6.34 -18.28 24.85
N GLY A 117 6.64 -17.02 25.17
CA GLY A 117 7.91 -16.61 25.79
C GLY A 117 9.12 -16.57 24.83
N VAL A 118 8.99 -17.17 23.64
CA VAL A 118 10.06 -17.28 22.64
C VAL A 118 10.42 -15.92 22.06
N SER A 119 11.70 -15.56 22.10
CA SER A 119 12.15 -14.27 21.58
C SER A 119 12.22 -14.25 20.05
N GLU A 120 12.12 -13.06 19.43
CA GLU A 120 12.25 -12.90 17.97
C GLU A 120 13.58 -13.46 17.43
N ARG A 121 14.64 -13.51 18.24
CA ARG A 121 15.95 -14.03 17.84
C ARG A 121 16.01 -15.55 17.82
N GLU A 122 15.09 -16.21 18.50
CA GLU A 122 15.01 -17.67 18.58
C GLU A 122 14.15 -18.27 17.46
N ILE A 123 13.27 -17.47 16.84
CA ILE A 123 12.41 -17.93 15.75
C ILE A 123 13.20 -17.94 14.44
N ASP A 124 13.36 -19.12 13.86
CA ASP A 124 14.02 -19.24 12.56
C ASP A 124 13.22 -18.51 11.46
N ARG A 125 13.92 -17.97 10.46
CA ARG A 125 13.27 -17.21 9.38
C ARG A 125 12.28 -18.03 8.59
N SER A 126 12.54 -19.32 8.38
CA SER A 126 11.61 -20.19 7.66
C SER A 126 10.37 -20.48 8.50
N GLU A 127 10.51 -20.59 9.83
CA GLU A 127 9.38 -20.72 10.75
C GLU A 127 8.52 -19.45 10.75
N ALA A 128 9.14 -18.28 10.90
CA ALA A 128 8.44 -17.00 10.79
C ALA A 128 7.72 -16.86 9.43
N TRP A 129 8.32 -17.37 8.35
CA TRP A 129 7.72 -17.36 7.02
C TRP A 129 6.46 -18.23 6.92
N LEU A 130 6.46 -19.41 7.53
CA LEU A 130 5.32 -20.32 7.63
C LEU A 130 4.19 -19.69 8.46
N MET A 131 4.52 -19.22 9.67
CA MET A 131 3.57 -18.53 10.56
C MET A 131 2.91 -17.32 9.89
N ALA A 132 3.64 -16.61 9.04
CA ALA A 132 3.11 -15.44 8.34
C ALA A 132 2.11 -15.78 7.23
N ARG A 133 1.98 -17.06 6.83
CA ARG A 133 1.18 -17.52 5.68
C ARG A 133 0.09 -18.53 6.03
N VAL A 134 0.10 -19.03 7.26
CA VAL A 134 -1.00 -19.83 7.79
C VAL A 134 -2.24 -18.96 7.97
N ASP A 135 -3.42 -19.48 7.65
CA ASP A 135 -4.69 -18.85 8.02
C ASP A 135 -5.17 -19.25 9.42
N ARG A 136 -6.37 -18.81 9.77
CA ARG A 136 -7.01 -19.10 11.05
C ARG A 136 -7.32 -20.57 11.26
N ASP A 137 -7.45 -21.34 10.18
CA ASP A 137 -7.75 -22.77 10.21
C ASP A 137 -6.48 -23.62 10.19
N GLY A 138 -5.30 -23.00 10.26
CA GLY A 138 -4.03 -23.71 10.20
C GLY A 138 -3.59 -24.07 8.77
N LYS A 139 -4.24 -23.54 7.73
CA LYS A 139 -4.01 -23.93 6.33
C LYS A 139 -3.19 -22.90 5.55
N TYR A 140 -2.51 -23.40 4.51
CA TYR A 140 -1.82 -22.58 3.52
C TYR A 140 -2.69 -22.44 2.26
N ALA A 141 -2.48 -21.36 1.48
CA ALA A 141 -3.03 -21.32 0.13
C ALA A 141 -2.36 -22.38 -0.76
N SER A 142 -3.07 -22.80 -1.81
CA SER A 142 -2.61 -23.82 -2.75
C SER A 142 -1.25 -23.52 -3.38
N ASP A 143 -0.94 -22.24 -3.65
CA ASP A 143 0.35 -21.80 -4.19
C ASP A 143 1.48 -21.84 -3.14
N VAL A 144 1.14 -21.80 -1.86
CA VAL A 144 2.09 -21.80 -0.74
C VAL A 144 2.33 -23.21 -0.21
N THR A 145 1.34 -24.11 -0.26
CA THR A 145 1.40 -25.46 0.32
C THR A 145 2.66 -26.25 -0.08
N PRO A 146 3.03 -26.37 -1.37
CA PRO A 146 4.20 -27.15 -1.77
C PRO A 146 5.51 -26.59 -1.21
N ILE A 147 5.57 -25.27 -1.02
CA ILE A 147 6.74 -24.60 -0.44
C ILE A 147 6.80 -24.84 1.06
N ALA A 148 5.65 -24.81 1.74
CA ALA A 148 5.57 -25.08 3.17
C ALA A 148 5.99 -26.52 3.50
N GLU A 149 5.52 -27.49 2.71
CA GLU A 149 5.90 -28.90 2.82
C GLU A 149 7.41 -29.08 2.63
N LYS A 150 7.98 -28.52 1.56
CA LYS A 150 9.42 -28.55 1.31
C LYS A 150 10.25 -27.93 2.45
N ILE A 151 9.78 -26.85 3.07
CA ILE A 151 10.46 -26.24 4.21
C ILE A 151 10.45 -27.21 5.40
N ASN A 152 9.32 -27.87 5.67
CA ASN A 152 9.20 -28.81 6.78
C ASN A 152 10.05 -30.07 6.56
N GLU A 153 10.11 -30.58 5.33
CA GLU A 153 10.99 -31.70 4.96
C GLU A 153 12.46 -31.37 5.21
N LEU A 154 12.93 -30.18 4.80
CA LEU A 154 14.32 -29.76 5.00
C LEU A 154 14.70 -29.48 6.47
N LYS A 155 13.71 -29.39 7.36
CA LYS A 155 13.91 -29.24 8.80
C LYS A 155 13.95 -30.57 9.55
N SER A 156 13.40 -31.63 8.95
CA SER A 156 13.30 -32.96 9.55
C SER A 156 14.63 -33.70 9.41
#